data_AF-A0A941ZQZ7-F1
#
_entry.id   AF-A0A941ZQZ7-F1
#
_cell.length_a   1.000
_cell.length_b   1.000
_cell.length_c   1.000
_cell.angle_alpha   90.00
_cell.angle_beta   90.00
_cell.angle_gamma   90.00
#
_symmetry.space_group_name_H-M   'P 1'
#
loop_
_entity.id
_entity.type
_entity.pdbx_description
1 polymer ?
#
loop_
_entity_poly.entity_id
_entity_poly.type
_entity_poly.pdbx_seq_one_letter_code
_entity_poly.pdbx_strand_id
1 'polypeptide(L)'
;MKMISAVGSLLLAFFLALLAGCGGSFGSTAPDPLNASNLNLIFVVSPDLAYHTAGDIHPDTANLTSQGLQRSLLMATYLQQQVLGMKNVTGLYALSPMTHLQTANNYPDMAALTNIQQFAMINQNTLSGAPGSISFTGNSYPINVSYASGDVPPGVVTPTPSLPCPACQGLVFDDAKGNNVALVNGIIKTNAPGFHVFSAPWEVISRLLADINKLKGYNLPIPSRFTSTNQIYAITITPSGDASLLTYDSNISPPATYPALSPKLPALASCAATPFSITATGGVDGVVVPANANTNQTLYIVRHAEAHPTAYYGNGNYVAAGQWRALGLAQALHGKISPTQVYSFDPAQIAQGSVDSSGKFYWSNVAPSLTVQPYAIANNLPYKLVTNFLIADANSPQAASDFFFTGGRFSNQAVLLGWQFTQIPQTVSALLASYNYNGPPVPAWSATDYDSIWTLRFDARGNLTVNNLLCEGINSAALPTTAPQF
;
A
#
# COMPACT_ATOMS: atom_id res chain seq x y z
N MET A 1 -50.98 48.98 49.83
CA MET A 1 -50.10 49.11 48.65
C MET A 1 -49.00 48.05 48.74
N LYS A 2 -48.83 47.26 47.67
CA LYS A 2 -47.72 46.32 47.36
C LYS A 2 -47.57 45.06 48.23
N MET A 3 -48.13 43.95 47.73
CA MET A 3 -47.51 42.62 47.80
C MET A 3 -47.63 41.95 46.44
N ILE A 4 -46.53 41.89 45.68
CA ILE A 4 -46.32 40.95 44.56
C ILE A 4 -44.83 40.59 44.54
N SER A 5 -44.55 39.29 44.34
CA SER A 5 -43.35 38.71 43.69
C SER A 5 -42.58 37.70 44.55
N ALA A 6 -43.11 36.49 44.68
CA ALA A 6 -42.32 35.32 45.07
C ALA A 6 -42.92 33.97 44.59
N VAL A 7 -43.70 33.95 43.50
CA VAL A 7 -44.34 32.71 43.00
C VAL A 7 -43.94 32.37 41.55
N GLY A 8 -43.23 33.26 40.86
CA GLY A 8 -42.84 33.05 39.45
C GLY A 8 -41.62 32.15 39.21
N SER A 9 -40.74 31.96 40.20
CA SER A 9 -39.46 31.26 39.97
C SER A 9 -39.45 29.77 40.30
N LEU A 10 -40.43 29.24 41.04
CA LEU A 10 -40.48 27.82 41.37
C LEU A 10 -41.21 26.96 40.33
N LEU A 11 -42.17 27.55 39.60
CA LEU A 11 -42.93 26.85 38.55
C LEU A 11 -42.18 26.70 37.22
N LEU A 12 -41.21 27.57 36.95
CA LEU A 12 -40.38 27.47 35.74
C LEU A 12 -39.28 26.41 35.88
N ALA A 13 -38.82 26.11 37.10
CA ALA A 13 -37.85 25.04 37.35
C ALA A 13 -38.49 23.64 37.23
N PHE A 14 -39.78 23.49 37.56
CA PHE A 14 -40.47 22.20 37.47
C PHE A 14 -40.91 21.86 36.03
N PHE A 15 -41.19 22.86 35.18
CA PHE A 15 -41.52 22.62 33.77
C PHE A 15 -40.29 22.34 32.89
N LEU A 16 -39.09 22.82 33.24
CA LEU A 16 -37.86 22.43 32.53
C LEU A 16 -37.37 21.02 32.88
N ALA A 17 -37.79 20.44 34.00
CA ALA A 17 -37.44 19.07 34.38
C ALA A 17 -38.34 18.00 33.70
N LEU A 18 -39.49 18.40 33.15
CA LEU A 18 -40.46 17.51 32.49
C LEU A 18 -40.35 17.51 30.95
N LEU A 19 -39.45 18.31 30.38
CA LEU A 19 -39.04 18.23 28.97
C LEU A 19 -37.75 17.43 28.76
N ALA A 20 -37.23 16.78 29.80
CA ALA A 20 -36.29 15.65 29.69
C ALA A 20 -37.06 14.38 29.25
N GLY A 21 -37.76 14.47 28.11
CA GLY A 21 -38.33 13.33 27.43
C GLY A 21 -37.21 12.53 26.78
N CYS A 22 -37.11 11.25 27.16
CA CYS A 22 -36.51 10.14 26.44
C CYS A 22 -35.65 10.49 25.21
N GLY A 23 -34.48 11.10 25.44
CA GLY A 23 -33.40 11.08 24.46
C GLY A 23 -32.78 9.69 24.54
N GLY A 24 -33.14 8.82 23.59
CA GLY A 24 -32.58 7.48 23.49
C GLY A 24 -31.05 7.55 23.59
N SER A 25 -30.49 6.77 24.51
CA SER A 25 -29.06 6.56 24.61
C SER A 25 -28.55 6.04 23.27
N PHE A 26 -27.98 6.91 22.44
CA PHE A 26 -27.02 6.50 21.41
C PHE A 26 -25.67 6.23 22.08
N GLY A 27 -25.69 5.34 23.07
CA GLY A 27 -24.51 4.67 23.57
C GLY A 27 -24.52 3.28 22.97
N SER A 28 -24.29 3.15 21.65
CA SER A 28 -23.92 1.84 21.13
C SER A 28 -22.50 1.58 21.62
N THR A 29 -22.38 0.79 22.69
CA THR A 29 -21.13 0.10 22.97
C THR A 29 -20.67 -0.56 21.68
N ALA A 30 -19.41 -0.34 21.29
CA ALA A 30 -18.84 -0.99 20.11
C ALA A 30 -19.14 -2.49 20.17
N PRO A 31 -19.47 -3.15 19.04
CA PRO A 31 -19.72 -4.58 19.06
C PRO A 31 -18.53 -5.33 19.64
N ASP A 32 -18.80 -6.47 20.27
CA ASP A 32 -17.72 -7.37 20.70
C ASP A 32 -16.85 -7.80 19.51
N PRO A 33 -15.58 -8.21 19.75
CA PRO A 33 -14.75 -8.80 18.72
C PRO A 33 -15.43 -9.99 18.04
N LEU A 34 -15.18 -10.14 16.74
CA LEU A 34 -15.73 -11.20 15.92
C LEU A 34 -15.27 -12.59 16.39
N ASN A 35 -16.17 -13.57 16.33
CA ASN A 35 -15.87 -14.94 16.73
C ASN A 35 -15.02 -15.66 15.67
N ALA A 36 -13.84 -16.14 16.06
CA ALA A 36 -12.92 -16.86 15.18
C ALA A 36 -13.46 -18.22 14.69
N SER A 37 -14.50 -18.76 15.30
CA SER A 37 -15.21 -19.98 14.85
C SER A 37 -16.19 -19.71 13.71
N ASN A 38 -16.45 -18.44 13.39
CA ASN A 38 -17.27 -18.03 12.26
C ASN A 38 -16.40 -17.76 11.03
N LEU A 39 -17.02 -17.78 9.85
CA LEU A 39 -16.46 -17.11 8.68
C LEU A 39 -16.78 -15.62 8.77
N ASN A 40 -15.75 -14.78 8.80
CA ASN A 40 -15.91 -13.33 8.90
C ASN A 40 -15.42 -12.64 7.62
N LEU A 41 -16.31 -11.92 6.95
CA LEU A 41 -16.01 -11.05 5.81
C LEU A 41 -16.04 -9.59 6.30
N ILE A 42 -14.88 -8.96 6.36
CA ILE A 42 -14.66 -7.66 7.00
C ILE A 42 -14.32 -6.64 5.91
N PHE A 43 -15.07 -5.55 5.84
CA PHE A 43 -15.01 -4.55 4.80
C PHE A 43 -14.56 -3.22 5.40
N VAL A 44 -13.34 -2.82 5.05
CA VAL A 44 -12.69 -1.57 5.49
C VAL A 44 -12.84 -0.56 4.36
N VAL A 45 -13.58 0.52 4.61
CA VAL A 45 -13.78 1.56 3.59
C VAL A 45 -12.51 2.38 3.44
N SER A 46 -11.87 2.33 2.27
CA SER A 46 -10.74 3.21 1.95
C SER A 46 -11.25 4.53 1.37
N PRO A 47 -10.61 5.67 1.71
CA PRO A 47 -11.03 6.95 1.18
C PRO A 47 -10.61 7.12 -0.28
N ASP A 48 -11.42 7.82 -1.07
CA ASP A 48 -11.11 8.29 -2.42
C ASP A 48 -11.61 9.73 -2.64
N LEU A 49 -11.46 10.28 -3.85
CA LEU A 49 -11.93 11.64 -4.14
C LEU A 49 -13.44 11.83 -3.93
N ALA A 50 -14.24 10.77 -4.12
CA ALA A 50 -15.70 10.85 -4.03
C ALA A 50 -16.22 10.66 -2.59
N TYR A 51 -15.60 9.76 -1.83
CA TYR A 51 -16.02 9.30 -0.51
C TYR A 51 -14.83 9.24 0.44
N HIS A 52 -14.65 10.33 1.19
CA HIS A 52 -13.62 10.42 2.22
C HIS A 52 -14.11 11.23 3.42
N THR A 53 -13.45 11.01 4.56
CA THR A 53 -13.53 11.94 5.68
C THR A 53 -12.68 13.16 5.36
N ALA A 54 -13.18 14.35 5.67
CA ALA A 54 -12.50 15.60 5.35
C ALA A 54 -11.03 15.58 5.81
N GLY A 55 -10.13 15.91 4.89
CA GLY A 55 -8.69 15.94 5.13
C GLY A 55 -7.96 14.64 4.86
N ASP A 56 -8.61 13.50 4.59
CA ASP A 56 -7.92 12.22 4.39
C ASP A 56 -7.28 12.05 3.00
N ILE A 57 -7.83 12.71 1.97
CA ILE A 57 -7.35 12.62 0.58
C ILE A 57 -6.92 14.00 0.09
N HIS A 58 -5.80 14.04 -0.62
CA HIS A 58 -5.36 15.25 -1.30
C HIS A 58 -6.01 15.33 -2.70
N PRO A 59 -6.76 16.40 -3.04
CA PRO A 59 -7.50 16.47 -4.30
C PRO A 59 -6.58 16.45 -5.53
N ASP A 60 -5.42 17.10 -5.47
CA ASP A 60 -4.54 17.23 -6.63
C ASP A 60 -3.77 15.95 -6.95
N THR A 61 -3.41 15.14 -5.96
CA THR A 61 -2.58 13.94 -6.14
C THR A 61 -3.38 12.66 -6.00
N ALA A 62 -4.61 12.74 -5.49
CA ALA A 62 -5.46 11.62 -5.12
C ALA A 62 -4.81 10.60 -4.17
N ASN A 63 -3.72 10.98 -3.52
CA ASN A 63 -3.09 10.21 -2.45
C ASN A 63 -3.79 10.49 -1.13
N LEU A 64 -3.59 9.61 -0.16
CA LEU A 64 -3.82 9.98 1.24
C LEU A 64 -3.01 11.23 1.58
N THR A 65 -3.55 12.08 2.45
CA THR A 65 -2.75 13.08 3.16
C THR A 65 -2.03 12.45 4.34
N SER A 66 -1.21 13.23 5.05
CA SER A 66 -0.68 12.85 6.36
C SER A 66 -1.78 12.43 7.35
N GLN A 67 -2.93 13.12 7.35
CA GLN A 67 -4.09 12.77 8.18
C GLN A 67 -4.65 11.41 7.78
N GLY A 68 -4.88 11.20 6.47
CA GLY A 68 -5.41 9.94 5.94
C GLY A 68 -4.51 8.77 6.26
N LEU A 69 -3.19 8.93 6.07
CA LEU A 69 -2.19 7.93 6.44
C LEU A 69 -2.25 7.63 7.94
N GLN A 70 -2.30 8.66 8.80
CA GLN A 70 -2.37 8.43 10.24
C GLN A 70 -3.67 7.74 10.67
N ARG A 71 -4.80 8.01 9.99
CA ARG A 71 -6.04 7.25 10.19
C ARG A 71 -5.83 5.79 9.85
N SER A 72 -5.23 5.48 8.70
CA SER A 72 -4.94 4.10 8.29
C SER A 72 -4.06 3.35 9.29
N LEU A 73 -3.05 4.03 9.85
CA LEU A 73 -2.16 3.45 10.86
C LEU A 73 -2.91 3.10 12.15
N LEU A 74 -3.75 4.02 12.64
CA LEU A 74 -4.59 3.81 13.83
C LEU A 74 -5.69 2.76 13.58
N MET A 75 -6.24 2.73 12.35
CA MET A 75 -7.25 1.78 11.94
C MET A 75 -6.74 0.35 12.01
N ALA A 76 -5.47 0.11 11.69
CA ALA A 76 -4.85 -1.20 11.83
C ALA A 76 -4.88 -1.70 13.29
N THR A 77 -4.49 -0.85 14.25
CA THR A 77 -4.55 -1.17 15.69
C THR A 77 -6.00 -1.48 16.11
N TYR A 78 -6.95 -0.66 15.67
CA TYR A 78 -8.38 -0.87 15.95
C TYR A 78 -8.90 -2.20 15.38
N LEU A 79 -8.58 -2.51 14.12
CA LEU A 79 -8.97 -3.78 13.48
C LEU A 79 -8.43 -4.98 14.27
N GLN A 80 -7.15 -4.96 14.66
CA GLN A 80 -6.56 -6.07 15.38
C GLN A 80 -7.19 -6.25 16.76
N GLN A 81 -7.36 -5.17 17.52
CA GLN A 81 -7.82 -5.24 18.90
C GLN A 81 -9.33 -5.41 19.03
N GLN A 82 -10.09 -4.54 18.35
CA GLN A 82 -11.53 -4.38 18.57
C GLN A 82 -12.37 -5.24 17.62
N VAL A 83 -11.85 -5.53 16.42
CA VAL A 83 -12.60 -6.33 15.42
C VAL A 83 -12.19 -7.81 15.48
N LEU A 84 -10.88 -8.10 15.47
CA LEU A 84 -10.38 -9.48 15.43
C LEU A 84 -10.06 -10.07 16.81
N GLY A 85 -10.04 -9.27 17.88
CA GLY A 85 -9.73 -9.76 19.22
C GLY A 85 -8.30 -10.34 19.32
N MET A 86 -7.32 -9.65 18.73
CA MET A 86 -5.91 -10.01 18.66
C MET A 86 -5.60 -11.30 17.87
N LYS A 87 -6.53 -11.75 17.02
CA LYS A 87 -6.31 -12.90 16.13
C LYS A 87 -5.68 -12.47 14.81
N ASN A 88 -4.95 -13.40 14.19
CA ASN A 88 -4.39 -13.22 12.86
C ASN A 88 -5.48 -13.32 11.79
N VAL A 89 -5.29 -12.58 10.71
CA VAL A 89 -6.11 -12.61 9.50
C VAL A 89 -5.89 -13.88 8.69
N THR A 90 -6.94 -14.30 7.96
CA THR A 90 -6.95 -15.45 7.04
C THR A 90 -6.77 -15.04 5.58
N GLY A 91 -7.12 -13.80 5.23
CA GLY A 91 -6.84 -13.23 3.92
C GLY A 91 -6.98 -11.72 3.90
N LEU A 92 -6.10 -11.04 3.16
CA LEU A 92 -6.17 -9.61 2.89
C LEU A 92 -6.36 -9.36 1.41
N TYR A 93 -7.33 -8.52 1.07
CA TYR A 93 -7.70 -8.18 -0.30
C TYR A 93 -7.82 -6.67 -0.41
N ALA A 94 -7.19 -6.08 -1.42
CA ALA A 94 -7.31 -4.66 -1.71
C ALA A 94 -7.73 -4.43 -3.15
N LEU A 95 -8.30 -3.26 -3.42
CA LEU A 95 -8.54 -2.78 -4.77
C LEU A 95 -7.26 -2.80 -5.60
N SER A 96 -7.31 -3.39 -6.80
CA SER A 96 -6.22 -3.28 -7.79
C SER A 96 -6.11 -1.83 -8.27
N PRO A 97 -4.98 -1.12 -8.03
CA PRO A 97 -4.93 0.34 -8.13
C PRO A 97 -5.27 0.93 -9.49
N MET A 98 -4.97 0.22 -10.58
CA MET A 98 -5.27 0.73 -11.93
C MET A 98 -6.72 0.53 -12.35
N THR A 99 -7.51 -0.24 -11.60
CA THR A 99 -8.95 -0.41 -11.90
C THR A 99 -9.76 0.82 -11.51
N HIS A 100 -9.20 1.70 -10.68
CA HIS A 100 -9.78 2.99 -10.32
C HIS A 100 -8.75 4.11 -10.52
N LEU A 101 -8.95 4.91 -11.57
CA LEU A 101 -8.15 6.11 -11.81
C LEU A 101 -8.90 7.31 -11.28
N GLN A 102 -8.29 7.98 -10.30
CA GLN A 102 -8.90 9.11 -9.61
C GLN A 102 -8.97 10.33 -10.55
N THR A 103 -10.19 10.82 -10.77
CA THR A 103 -10.65 11.52 -11.99
C THR A 103 -10.08 12.91 -12.25
N ALA A 104 -9.39 13.54 -11.30
CA ALA A 104 -8.77 14.85 -11.55
C ALA A 104 -7.52 14.75 -12.45
N ASN A 105 -6.71 13.69 -12.28
CA ASN A 105 -5.39 13.57 -12.90
C ASN A 105 -5.03 12.14 -13.34
N ASN A 106 -5.99 11.20 -13.30
CA ASN A 106 -5.81 9.79 -13.64
C ASN A 106 -4.69 9.10 -12.82
N TYR A 107 -4.61 9.43 -11.53
CA TYR A 107 -3.68 8.75 -10.62
C TYR A 107 -4.25 7.40 -10.19
N PRO A 108 -3.40 6.38 -10.00
CA PRO A 108 -3.82 5.08 -9.47
C PRO A 108 -4.37 5.21 -8.05
N ASP A 109 -5.41 4.46 -7.73
CA ASP A 109 -5.93 4.38 -6.37
C ASP A 109 -5.06 3.49 -5.48
N MET A 110 -4.08 4.11 -4.83
CA MET A 110 -3.20 3.45 -3.85
C MET A 110 -3.79 3.46 -2.44
N ALA A 111 -4.92 4.15 -2.20
CA ALA A 111 -5.46 4.34 -0.86
C ALA A 111 -5.92 3.02 -0.25
N ALA A 112 -6.57 2.17 -1.03
CA ALA A 112 -7.02 0.85 -0.58
C ALA A 112 -5.88 -0.02 -0.03
N LEU A 113 -4.74 -0.11 -0.73
CA LEU A 113 -3.57 -0.88 -0.25
C LEU A 113 -2.96 -0.21 0.97
N THR A 114 -2.76 1.11 0.90
CA THR A 114 -2.12 1.88 1.98
C THR A 114 -2.91 1.76 3.28
N ASN A 115 -4.25 1.72 3.18
CA ASN A 115 -5.17 1.68 4.32
C ASN A 115 -5.04 0.40 5.17
N ILE A 116 -4.62 -0.72 4.57
CA ILE A 116 -4.45 -2.00 5.26
C ILE A 116 -3.00 -2.45 5.37
N GLN A 117 -2.03 -1.65 4.90
CA GLN A 117 -0.63 -2.06 4.92
C GLN A 117 -0.10 -2.23 6.34
N GLN A 118 -0.40 -1.31 7.25
CA GLN A 118 -0.03 -1.46 8.66
C GLN A 118 -0.71 -2.68 9.28
N PHE A 119 -1.96 -2.96 8.90
CA PHE A 119 -2.68 -4.14 9.38
C PHE A 119 -1.98 -5.42 8.92
N ALA A 120 -1.48 -5.48 7.68
CA ALA A 120 -0.66 -6.61 7.21
C ALA A 120 0.61 -6.81 8.05
N MET A 121 1.24 -5.73 8.56
CA MET A 121 2.50 -5.82 9.32
C MET A 121 2.32 -6.25 10.78
N ILE A 122 1.15 -5.98 11.39
CA ILE A 122 0.83 -6.45 12.74
C ILE A 122 0.24 -7.87 12.75
N ASN A 123 -0.10 -8.41 11.58
CA ASN A 123 -0.43 -9.82 11.39
C ASN A 123 0.83 -10.65 11.10
N GLN A 124 0.71 -11.96 11.23
CA GLN A 124 1.81 -12.89 11.00
C GLN A 124 1.53 -13.87 9.87
N ASN A 125 2.57 -14.17 9.10
CA ASN A 125 2.54 -15.19 8.07
C ASN A 125 3.75 -16.13 8.20
N THR A 126 3.46 -17.43 8.18
CA THR A 126 4.46 -18.49 8.24
C THR A 126 4.73 -19.04 6.84
N LEU A 127 5.98 -18.94 6.41
CA LEU A 127 6.43 -19.47 5.13
C LEU A 127 7.51 -20.52 5.33
N SER A 128 7.57 -21.51 4.44
CA SER A 128 8.68 -22.44 4.36
C SER A 128 9.91 -21.68 3.84
N GLY A 129 11.08 -21.90 4.43
CA GLY A 129 12.33 -21.41 3.82
C GLY A 129 12.72 -22.25 2.59
N ALA A 130 14.00 -22.21 2.21
CA ALA A 130 14.55 -23.08 1.15
C ALA A 130 14.14 -24.57 1.31
N PRO A 131 14.14 -25.38 0.23
CA PRO A 131 13.79 -26.81 0.30
C PRO A 131 14.57 -27.54 1.41
N GLY A 132 13.85 -28.16 2.36
CA GLY A 132 14.43 -28.85 3.52
C GLY A 132 14.71 -27.98 4.76
N SER A 133 14.31 -26.71 4.76
CA SER A 133 14.52 -25.78 5.89
C SER A 133 13.30 -25.61 6.81
N ILE A 134 13.55 -25.01 7.97
CA ILE A 134 12.56 -24.69 9.01
C ILE A 134 11.67 -23.54 8.53
N SER A 135 10.37 -23.62 8.78
CA SER A 135 9.44 -22.51 8.51
C SER A 135 9.80 -21.26 9.32
N PHE A 136 9.60 -20.09 8.73
CA PHE A 136 9.79 -18.80 9.38
C PHE A 136 8.45 -18.06 9.50
N THR A 137 8.15 -17.57 10.71
CA THR A 137 6.96 -16.74 10.98
C THR A 137 7.38 -15.29 11.11
N GLY A 138 6.95 -14.45 10.17
CA GLY A 138 7.26 -13.03 10.14
C GLY A 138 6.05 -12.16 10.46
N ASN A 139 6.30 -10.97 11.01
CA ASN A 139 5.36 -9.86 11.05
C ASN A 139 5.23 -9.25 9.66
N SER A 140 4.42 -9.90 8.84
CA SER A 140 4.11 -9.57 7.46
C SER A 140 2.96 -10.45 7.01
N TYR A 141 2.09 -9.92 6.15
CA TYR A 141 1.02 -10.70 5.55
C TYR A 141 0.87 -10.33 4.07
N PRO A 142 0.68 -11.30 3.16
CA PRO A 142 0.46 -11.02 1.75
C PRO A 142 -0.85 -10.27 1.54
N ILE A 143 -0.84 -9.28 0.66
CA ILE A 143 -2.04 -8.56 0.25
C ILE A 143 -2.38 -9.00 -1.19
N ASN A 144 -3.59 -9.54 -1.38
CA ASN A 144 -4.09 -9.90 -2.69
C ASN A 144 -4.60 -8.66 -3.41
N VAL A 145 -3.95 -8.30 -4.51
CA VAL A 145 -4.22 -7.07 -5.27
C VAL A 145 -4.06 -7.26 -6.78
N SER A 146 -3.76 -8.47 -7.23
CA SER A 146 -3.62 -8.79 -8.65
C SER A 146 -4.94 -8.74 -9.39
N TYR A 147 -4.90 -8.39 -10.68
CA TYR A 147 -6.11 -8.34 -11.51
C TYR A 147 -6.78 -9.70 -11.61
N ALA A 148 -8.11 -9.71 -11.47
CA ALA A 148 -8.92 -10.85 -11.86
C ALA A 148 -8.82 -11.09 -13.38
N SER A 149 -9.07 -12.32 -13.81
CA SER A 149 -9.03 -12.67 -15.23
C SER A 149 -9.99 -11.79 -16.03
N GLY A 150 -9.43 -11.05 -16.99
CA GLY A 150 -10.17 -10.16 -17.86
C GLY A 150 -10.47 -8.76 -17.30
N ASP A 151 -10.09 -8.43 -16.06
CA ASP A 151 -10.31 -7.10 -15.48
C ASP A 151 -9.07 -6.20 -15.54
N VAL A 152 -8.09 -6.60 -16.36
CA VAL A 152 -6.90 -5.78 -16.62
C VAL A 152 -7.33 -4.54 -17.40
N PRO A 153 -7.12 -3.32 -16.87
CA PRO A 153 -7.51 -2.09 -17.55
C PRO A 153 -6.76 -1.87 -18.87
N PRO A 154 -7.33 -1.13 -19.83
CA PRO A 154 -6.62 -0.76 -21.05
C PRO A 154 -5.28 -0.06 -20.76
N GLY A 155 -4.22 -0.47 -21.46
CA GLY A 155 -2.87 0.06 -21.26
C GLY A 155 -2.10 -0.50 -20.07
N VAL A 156 -2.72 -1.40 -19.30
CA VAL A 156 -2.04 -2.22 -18.28
C VAL A 156 -1.68 -3.56 -18.89
N VAL A 157 -0.46 -4.02 -18.62
CA VAL A 157 0.04 -5.31 -19.07
C VAL A 157 -0.72 -6.42 -18.35
N THR A 158 -1.19 -7.40 -19.11
CA THR A 158 -1.79 -8.59 -18.52
C THR A 158 -0.72 -9.41 -17.80
N PRO A 159 -1.01 -9.96 -16.61
CA PRO A 159 -0.11 -10.91 -15.96
C PRO A 159 0.30 -12.02 -16.94
N THR A 160 1.60 -12.30 -17.03
CA THR A 160 2.08 -13.33 -17.97
C THR A 160 1.48 -14.69 -17.63
N PRO A 161 1.04 -15.48 -18.62
CA PRO A 161 0.65 -16.87 -18.41
C PRO A 161 1.72 -17.74 -17.76
N SER A 162 3.00 -17.32 -17.82
CA SER A 162 4.11 -18.03 -17.17
C SER A 162 4.19 -17.82 -15.65
N LEU A 163 3.47 -16.85 -15.09
CA LEU A 163 3.44 -16.54 -13.64
C LEU A 163 1.99 -16.32 -13.15
N PRO A 164 1.08 -17.30 -13.29
CA PRO A 164 -0.30 -17.12 -12.87
C PRO A 164 -0.38 -17.13 -11.34
N CYS A 165 -1.10 -16.17 -10.77
CA CYS A 165 -1.51 -16.24 -9.37
C CYS A 165 -3.03 -16.00 -9.22
N PRO A 166 -3.87 -17.02 -9.50
CA PRO A 166 -5.31 -16.92 -9.30
C PRO A 166 -5.67 -16.60 -7.85
N ALA A 167 -4.87 -17.11 -6.90
CA ALA A 167 -5.03 -16.85 -5.48
C ALA A 167 -4.52 -15.47 -5.02
N CYS A 168 -4.04 -14.61 -5.92
CA CYS A 168 -3.62 -13.24 -5.64
C CYS A 168 -4.66 -12.20 -6.04
N GLN A 169 -5.82 -12.63 -6.55
CA GLN A 169 -6.88 -11.73 -7.01
C GLN A 169 -7.26 -10.70 -5.93
N GLY A 170 -7.19 -9.42 -6.29
CA GLY A 170 -7.71 -8.29 -5.54
C GLY A 170 -9.16 -7.95 -5.88
N LEU A 171 -9.57 -6.74 -5.50
CA LEU A 171 -10.88 -6.19 -5.87
C LEU A 171 -10.78 -5.33 -7.13
N VAL A 172 -11.88 -5.27 -7.87
CA VAL A 172 -12.03 -4.52 -9.12
C VAL A 172 -13.08 -3.43 -8.94
N PHE A 173 -12.81 -2.20 -9.39
CA PHE A 173 -13.68 -1.06 -9.14
C PHE A 173 -15.03 -1.16 -9.86
N ASP A 174 -15.02 -1.23 -11.19
CA ASP A 174 -16.26 -1.30 -11.99
C ASP A 174 -16.95 -2.67 -11.92
N ASP A 175 -16.18 -3.72 -11.64
CA ASP A 175 -16.58 -5.13 -11.50
C ASP A 175 -17.64 -5.62 -12.49
N ALA A 176 -17.53 -5.23 -13.77
CA ALA A 176 -18.52 -5.56 -14.80
C ALA A 176 -18.70 -7.08 -15.02
N LYS A 177 -17.75 -7.90 -14.53
CA LYS A 177 -17.74 -9.37 -14.68
C LYS A 177 -18.18 -10.11 -13.43
N GLY A 178 -18.47 -9.40 -12.33
CA GLY A 178 -18.84 -10.02 -11.05
C GLY A 178 -17.71 -10.82 -10.41
N ASN A 179 -16.46 -10.45 -10.66
CA ASN A 179 -15.28 -11.10 -10.13
C ASN A 179 -15.12 -10.85 -8.61
N ASN A 180 -15.57 -9.70 -8.08
CA ASN A 180 -15.54 -9.47 -6.64
C ASN A 180 -16.51 -10.41 -5.91
N VAL A 181 -17.76 -10.51 -6.38
CA VAL A 181 -18.74 -11.42 -5.78
C VAL A 181 -18.37 -12.89 -6.00
N ALA A 182 -17.74 -13.23 -7.12
CA ALA A 182 -17.22 -14.58 -7.36
C ALA A 182 -16.11 -14.96 -6.37
N LEU A 183 -15.17 -14.04 -6.10
CA LEU A 183 -14.12 -14.20 -5.09
C LEU A 183 -14.73 -14.46 -3.70
N VAL A 184 -15.63 -13.59 -3.25
CA VAL A 184 -16.26 -13.74 -1.94
C VAL A 184 -17.12 -15.01 -1.87
N ASN A 185 -17.85 -15.35 -2.93
CA ASN A 185 -18.61 -16.59 -2.98
C ASN A 185 -17.70 -17.83 -2.91
N GLY A 186 -16.50 -17.77 -3.50
CA GLY A 186 -15.47 -18.78 -3.35
C GLY A 186 -15.07 -18.98 -1.88
N ILE A 187 -14.82 -17.88 -1.17
CA ILE A 187 -14.51 -17.89 0.27
C ILE A 187 -15.69 -18.46 1.09
N ILE A 188 -16.93 -18.04 0.83
CA ILE A 188 -18.10 -18.58 1.53
C ILE A 188 -18.26 -20.09 1.28
N LYS A 189 -17.98 -20.55 0.06
CA LYS A 189 -18.09 -21.97 -0.31
C LYS A 189 -17.07 -22.87 0.37
N THR A 190 -15.89 -22.37 0.72
CA THR A 190 -14.92 -23.18 1.49
C THR A 190 -15.44 -23.45 2.91
N ASN A 191 -16.31 -22.57 3.43
CA ASN A 191 -16.85 -22.62 4.78
C ASN A 191 -15.76 -22.75 5.86
N ALA A 192 -14.56 -22.23 5.58
CA ALA A 192 -13.45 -22.23 6.51
C ALA A 192 -13.62 -21.05 7.48
N PRO A 193 -13.60 -21.28 8.81
CA PRO A 193 -13.68 -20.20 9.78
C PRO A 193 -12.41 -19.33 9.71
N GLY A 194 -12.55 -18.04 10.03
CA GLY A 194 -11.45 -17.10 9.95
C GLY A 194 -11.88 -15.67 9.64
N PHE A 195 -10.90 -14.84 9.28
CA PHE A 195 -11.06 -13.40 9.05
C PHE A 195 -10.55 -13.02 7.66
N HIS A 196 -11.45 -12.62 6.77
CA HIS A 196 -11.11 -12.12 5.43
C HIS A 196 -11.39 -10.63 5.38
N VAL A 197 -10.35 -9.82 5.17
CA VAL A 197 -10.43 -8.37 5.19
C VAL A 197 -10.30 -7.81 3.78
N PHE A 198 -11.24 -6.96 3.41
CA PHE A 198 -11.40 -6.33 2.09
C PHE A 198 -11.28 -4.82 2.24
N SER A 199 -10.37 -4.19 1.50
CA SER A 199 -10.16 -2.73 1.48
C SER A 199 -10.44 -2.18 0.10
N ALA A 200 -11.43 -1.29 -0.01
CA ALA A 200 -11.79 -0.61 -1.25
C ALA A 200 -12.65 0.63 -0.97
N PRO A 201 -12.83 1.53 -1.96
CA PRO A 201 -13.75 2.65 -1.89
C PRO A 201 -15.19 2.23 -1.60
N TRP A 202 -15.98 3.17 -1.09
CA TRP A 202 -17.34 2.93 -0.63
C TRP A 202 -18.23 2.28 -1.70
N GLU A 203 -18.10 2.67 -2.95
CA GLU A 203 -18.90 2.15 -4.07
C GLU A 203 -18.64 0.66 -4.29
N VAL A 204 -17.40 0.23 -4.17
CA VAL A 204 -17.01 -1.18 -4.30
C VAL A 204 -17.54 -1.98 -3.12
N ILE A 205 -17.33 -1.47 -1.89
CA ILE A 205 -17.78 -2.12 -0.66
C ILE A 205 -19.31 -2.24 -0.60
N SER A 206 -20.02 -1.15 -0.86
CA SER A 206 -21.50 -1.11 -0.82
C SER A 206 -22.12 -2.04 -1.85
N ARG A 207 -21.57 -2.08 -3.08
CA ARG A 207 -22.00 -3.02 -4.11
C ARG A 207 -21.74 -4.47 -3.70
N LEU A 208 -20.53 -4.76 -3.21
CA LEU A 208 -20.17 -6.11 -2.81
C LEU A 208 -21.04 -6.62 -1.64
N LEU A 209 -21.32 -5.78 -0.64
CA LEU A 209 -22.26 -6.08 0.44
C LEU A 209 -23.67 -6.40 -0.10
N ALA A 210 -24.18 -5.58 -1.03
CA ALA A 210 -25.48 -5.79 -1.65
C ALA A 210 -25.53 -7.09 -2.48
N ASP A 211 -24.48 -7.38 -3.24
CA ASP A 211 -24.38 -8.58 -4.08
C ASP A 211 -24.29 -9.86 -3.25
N ILE A 212 -23.52 -9.87 -2.15
CA ILE A 212 -23.48 -10.99 -1.21
C ILE A 212 -24.87 -11.21 -0.61
N ASN A 213 -25.51 -10.14 -0.13
CA ASN A 213 -26.82 -10.21 0.50
C ASN A 213 -27.88 -10.78 -0.44
N LYS A 214 -27.87 -10.33 -1.70
CA LYS A 214 -28.76 -10.82 -2.76
C LYS A 214 -28.46 -12.27 -3.14
N LEU A 215 -27.19 -12.60 -3.37
CA LEU A 215 -26.77 -13.93 -3.83
C LEU A 215 -27.06 -15.02 -2.80
N LYS A 216 -26.93 -14.69 -1.50
CA LYS A 216 -27.09 -15.64 -0.40
C LYS A 216 -28.46 -15.58 0.27
N GLY A 217 -29.28 -14.57 -0.03
CA GLY A 217 -30.61 -14.40 0.55
C GLY A 217 -30.60 -14.10 2.05
N TYR A 218 -29.52 -13.48 2.55
CA TYR A 218 -29.33 -13.25 3.98
C TYR A 218 -30.25 -12.17 4.58
N ASN A 219 -30.87 -11.32 3.74
CA ASN A 219 -31.74 -10.20 4.18
C ASN A 219 -31.07 -9.25 5.19
N LEU A 220 -29.78 -9.01 5.04
CA LEU A 220 -28.98 -8.13 5.90
C LEU A 220 -29.36 -6.64 5.69
N PRO A 221 -29.31 -5.81 6.74
CA PRO A 221 -29.59 -4.37 6.66
C PRO A 221 -28.39 -3.60 6.08
N ILE A 222 -28.17 -3.70 4.77
CA ILE A 222 -27.02 -3.06 4.10
C ILE A 222 -27.12 -1.53 4.19
N PRO A 223 -26.04 -0.82 4.56
CA PRO A 223 -26.04 0.64 4.61
C PRO A 223 -26.19 1.23 3.20
N SER A 224 -27.03 2.24 3.07
CA SER A 224 -27.36 2.86 1.78
C SER A 224 -26.49 4.07 1.40
N ARG A 225 -25.66 4.55 2.32
CA ARG A 225 -24.82 5.74 2.11
C ARG A 225 -23.48 5.62 2.84
N PHE A 226 -22.47 6.26 2.26
CA PHE A 226 -21.22 6.52 2.95
C PHE A 226 -21.47 7.36 4.21
N THR A 227 -20.79 7.01 5.30
CA THR A 227 -20.90 7.75 6.57
C THR A 227 -19.57 8.38 6.94
N SER A 228 -18.50 7.59 6.97
CA SER A 228 -17.14 8.07 7.19
C SER A 228 -16.12 6.98 6.85
N THR A 229 -14.84 7.36 6.81
CA THR A 229 -13.69 6.46 6.65
C THR A 229 -13.41 5.67 7.95
N ASN A 230 -14.12 5.94 9.05
CA ASN A 230 -13.98 5.19 10.29
C ASN A 230 -14.80 3.90 10.32
N GLN A 231 -15.72 3.74 9.36
CA GLN A 231 -16.68 2.65 9.33
C GLN A 231 -16.05 1.36 8.81
N ILE A 232 -16.31 0.28 9.52
CA ILE A 232 -15.98 -1.08 9.13
C ILE A 232 -17.26 -1.90 9.20
N TYR A 233 -17.54 -2.64 8.13
CA TYR A 233 -18.69 -3.53 8.05
C TYR A 233 -18.21 -4.98 8.13
N ALA A 234 -18.90 -5.83 8.88
CA ALA A 234 -18.54 -7.24 8.95
C ALA A 234 -19.77 -8.12 8.74
N ILE A 235 -19.72 -8.97 7.72
CA ILE A 235 -20.66 -10.09 7.59
C ILE A 235 -20.03 -11.28 8.31
N THR A 236 -20.64 -11.70 9.42
CA THR A 236 -20.23 -12.92 10.14
C THR A 236 -21.21 -14.04 9.80
N ILE A 237 -20.70 -15.22 9.47
CA ILE A 237 -21.48 -16.40 9.11
C ILE A 237 -21.12 -17.52 10.08
N THR A 238 -22.09 -17.99 10.85
CA THR A 238 -21.91 -19.09 11.82
C THR A 238 -21.66 -20.42 11.10
N PRO A 239 -21.15 -21.45 11.80
CA PRO A 239 -21.05 -22.80 11.23
C PRO A 239 -22.40 -23.40 10.75
N SER A 240 -23.53 -22.94 11.31
CA SER A 240 -24.88 -23.30 10.86
C SER A 240 -25.32 -22.59 9.57
N GLY A 241 -24.56 -21.59 9.11
CA GLY A 241 -24.86 -20.79 7.92
C GLY A 241 -25.64 -19.51 8.20
N ASP A 242 -25.90 -19.16 9.46
CA ASP A 242 -26.62 -17.96 9.84
C ASP A 242 -25.70 -16.73 9.69
N ALA A 243 -26.15 -15.75 8.92
CA ALA A 243 -25.39 -14.54 8.65
C ALA A 243 -25.95 -13.33 9.41
N SER A 244 -25.06 -12.48 9.93
CA SER A 244 -25.42 -11.17 10.46
C SER A 244 -24.44 -10.10 9.98
N LEU A 245 -24.93 -8.86 9.92
CA LEU A 245 -24.12 -7.69 9.61
C LEU A 245 -23.85 -6.91 10.90
N LEU A 246 -22.56 -6.72 11.20
CA LEU A 246 -22.07 -5.88 12.27
C LEU A 246 -21.43 -4.63 11.67
N THR A 247 -21.55 -3.51 12.37
CA THR A 247 -20.94 -2.23 11.99
C THR A 247 -20.09 -1.74 13.16
N TYR A 248 -18.82 -1.46 12.87
CA TYR A 248 -17.88 -0.89 13.82
C TYR A 248 -17.54 0.54 13.39
N ASP A 249 -17.45 1.45 14.35
CA ASP A 249 -16.93 2.79 14.15
C ASP A 249 -15.68 2.98 15.01
N SER A 250 -14.53 3.14 14.36
CA SER A 250 -13.27 3.34 15.06
C SER A 250 -13.19 4.67 15.82
N ASN A 251 -14.06 5.64 15.50
CA ASN A 251 -14.06 7.00 16.06
C ASN A 251 -12.70 7.70 15.99
N ILE A 252 -11.83 7.28 15.06
CA ILE A 252 -10.49 7.85 14.89
C ILE A 252 -10.63 9.30 14.40
N SER A 253 -9.79 10.20 14.91
CA SER A 253 -9.70 11.58 14.46
C SER A 253 -8.24 12.04 14.58
N PRO A 254 -7.40 11.73 13.58
CA PRO A 254 -5.98 11.97 13.66
C PRO A 254 -5.64 13.43 13.31
N PRO A 255 -4.49 13.96 13.77
CA PRO A 255 -4.03 15.28 13.35
C PRO A 255 -3.61 15.28 11.87
N ALA A 256 -3.49 16.48 11.29
CA ALA A 256 -3.02 16.66 9.91
C ALA A 256 -1.50 16.53 9.74
N THR A 257 -0.75 16.28 10.82
CA THR A 257 0.70 16.11 10.80
C THR A 257 1.09 14.72 10.33
N TYR A 258 2.24 14.60 9.68
CA TYR A 258 2.77 13.28 9.29
C TYR A 258 3.01 12.40 10.54
N PRO A 259 2.72 11.09 10.50
CA PRO A 259 2.84 10.21 11.67
C PRO A 259 4.26 10.21 12.23
N ALA A 260 4.36 10.42 13.55
CA ALA A 260 5.63 10.36 14.26
C ALA A 260 5.99 8.91 14.62
N LEU A 261 7.22 8.51 14.30
CA LEU A 261 7.76 7.21 14.70
C LEU A 261 8.36 7.28 16.11
N SER A 262 7.96 6.35 16.97
CA SER A 262 8.48 6.20 18.33
C SER A 262 8.84 4.73 18.61
N PRO A 263 10.12 4.39 18.84
CA PRO A 263 11.27 5.30 18.89
C PRO A 263 11.61 5.91 17.53
N LYS A 264 12.46 6.95 17.54
CA LYS A 264 13.03 7.52 16.31
C LYS A 264 13.83 6.46 15.56
N LEU A 265 13.90 6.59 14.24
CA LEU A 265 14.68 5.67 13.41
C LEU A 265 16.16 5.66 13.83
N PRO A 266 16.78 4.48 13.90
CA PRO A 266 18.21 4.38 14.14
C PRO A 266 18.97 4.91 12.93
N ALA A 267 19.90 5.84 13.17
CA ALA A 267 20.64 6.51 12.11
C ALA A 267 22.04 5.89 11.91
N LEU A 268 22.53 5.95 10.67
CA LEU A 268 23.93 5.69 10.34
C LEU A 268 24.70 7.02 10.26
N ALA A 269 25.99 6.97 10.64
CA ALA A 269 26.89 8.13 10.53
C ALA A 269 27.33 8.40 9.08
N SER A 270 27.34 7.37 8.23
CA SER A 270 27.70 7.42 6.82
C SER A 270 26.98 6.32 6.05
N CYS A 271 26.92 6.45 4.73
CA CYS A 271 26.36 5.40 3.87
C CYS A 271 27.11 4.08 4.06
N ALA A 272 26.37 2.98 4.15
CA ALA A 272 26.94 1.66 4.42
C ALA A 272 27.65 1.04 3.19
N ALA A 273 27.18 1.35 1.98
CA ALA A 273 27.69 0.75 0.76
C ALA A 273 28.99 1.40 0.28
N THR A 274 29.82 0.60 -0.39
CA THR A 274 31.00 1.10 -1.09
C THR A 274 30.58 2.08 -2.19
N PRO A 275 31.13 3.31 -2.22
CA PRO A 275 30.82 4.28 -3.26
C PRO A 275 31.28 3.83 -4.65
N PHE A 276 30.48 4.13 -5.67
CA PHE A 276 30.84 4.03 -7.09
C PHE A 276 30.32 5.24 -7.87
N SER A 277 30.94 5.52 -9.01
CA SER A 277 30.46 6.50 -9.98
C SER A 277 30.83 6.04 -11.38
N ILE A 278 29.85 5.96 -12.27
CA ILE A 278 30.00 5.67 -13.70
C ILE A 278 29.57 6.91 -14.47
N THR A 279 30.39 7.34 -15.42
CA THR A 279 30.09 8.49 -16.29
C THR A 279 30.19 8.06 -17.75
N ALA A 280 29.15 8.35 -18.53
CA ALA A 280 29.12 8.15 -19.96
C ALA A 280 28.93 9.51 -20.65
N THR A 281 30.01 10.03 -21.22
CA THR A 281 30.08 11.34 -21.89
C THR A 281 30.17 11.16 -23.39
N GLY A 282 29.25 11.75 -24.15
CA GLY A 282 29.23 11.66 -25.61
C GLY A 282 30.56 12.11 -26.23
N GLY A 283 31.10 11.28 -27.12
CA GLY A 283 32.37 11.53 -27.82
C GLY A 283 33.63 11.16 -27.03
N VAL A 284 33.51 10.64 -25.81
CA VAL A 284 34.62 10.14 -25.00
C VAL A 284 34.62 8.60 -25.02
N ASP A 285 35.77 7.98 -25.27
CA ASP A 285 35.95 6.52 -25.20
C ASP A 285 34.91 5.68 -26.00
N GLY A 286 34.45 6.22 -27.14
CA GLY A 286 33.46 5.57 -28.01
C GLY A 286 32.01 5.62 -27.51
N VAL A 287 31.75 6.37 -26.42
CA VAL A 287 30.39 6.63 -25.93
C VAL A 287 29.62 7.51 -26.90
N VAL A 288 28.39 7.10 -27.18
CA VAL A 288 27.42 7.84 -28.00
C VAL A 288 26.21 8.16 -27.14
N VAL A 289 25.76 9.41 -27.12
CA VAL A 289 24.48 9.74 -26.47
C VAL A 289 23.34 9.19 -27.34
N PRO A 290 22.46 8.33 -26.81
CA PRO A 290 21.34 7.77 -27.55
C PRO A 290 20.45 8.86 -28.15
N ALA A 291 19.92 8.62 -29.35
CA ALA A 291 18.90 9.50 -29.92
C ALA A 291 17.69 9.55 -28.98
N ASN A 292 17.18 10.75 -28.70
CA ASN A 292 16.06 11.01 -27.78
C ASN A 292 16.33 10.66 -26.31
N ALA A 293 17.59 10.58 -25.87
CA ALA A 293 17.90 10.54 -24.45
C ALA A 293 17.29 11.75 -23.73
N ASN A 294 16.79 11.53 -22.52
CA ASN A 294 16.33 12.63 -21.68
C ASN A 294 17.48 13.59 -21.33
N THR A 295 17.13 14.85 -21.07
CA THR A 295 18.09 15.89 -20.67
C THR A 295 17.64 16.57 -19.39
N ASN A 296 18.60 17.06 -18.59
CA ASN A 296 18.33 17.69 -17.29
C ASN A 296 17.44 16.83 -16.38
N GLN A 297 17.59 15.51 -16.42
CA GLN A 297 16.82 14.57 -15.62
C GLN A 297 17.63 14.15 -14.39
N THR A 298 16.95 13.95 -13.26
CA THR A 298 17.51 13.19 -12.13
C THR A 298 16.53 12.09 -11.71
N LEU A 299 17.02 10.87 -11.58
CA LEU A 299 16.27 9.74 -11.03
C LEU A 299 16.97 9.27 -9.77
N TYR A 300 16.26 9.35 -8.65
CA TYR A 300 16.66 8.79 -7.36
C TYR A 300 15.98 7.43 -7.21
N ILE A 301 16.75 6.37 -7.10
CA ILE A 301 16.22 5.01 -6.98
C ILE A 301 16.48 4.51 -5.57
N VAL A 302 15.40 4.13 -4.89
CA VAL A 302 15.43 3.34 -3.66
C VAL A 302 14.92 1.93 -3.98
N ARG A 303 15.60 0.93 -3.44
CA ARG A 303 15.06 -0.44 -3.50
C ARG A 303 13.86 -0.55 -2.55
N HIS A 304 13.02 -1.55 -2.77
CA HIS A 304 11.97 -1.88 -1.81
C HIS A 304 12.55 -2.12 -0.42
N ALA A 305 11.75 -1.77 0.58
CA ALA A 305 12.06 -1.94 1.99
C ALA A 305 12.35 -3.40 2.36
N GLU A 306 12.92 -3.59 3.55
CA GLU A 306 13.41 -4.85 4.09
C GLU A 306 12.45 -5.99 3.77
N ALA A 307 12.87 -6.87 2.86
CA ALA A 307 11.97 -7.92 2.44
C ALA A 307 12.08 -9.11 3.38
N HIS A 308 13.23 -9.40 3.99
CA HIS A 308 13.42 -10.74 4.54
C HIS A 308 14.34 -10.84 5.78
N PRO A 309 13.87 -11.43 6.90
CA PRO A 309 14.71 -11.81 8.04
C PRO A 309 15.65 -13.00 7.76
N THR A 310 15.47 -13.68 6.62
CA THR A 310 16.37 -14.70 6.08
C THR A 310 16.48 -14.51 4.57
N ALA A 311 17.50 -15.04 3.88
CA ALA A 311 17.62 -14.88 2.42
C ALA A 311 16.45 -15.45 1.59
N TYR A 312 15.53 -16.22 2.20
CA TYR A 312 14.50 -17.00 1.52
C TYR A 312 13.08 -16.72 1.98
N TYR A 313 12.85 -15.81 2.94
CA TYR A 313 11.48 -15.34 3.22
C TYR A 313 10.98 -14.52 2.02
N GLY A 314 9.68 -14.25 1.87
CA GLY A 314 9.15 -13.45 0.77
C GLY A 314 7.74 -13.82 0.37
N ASN A 315 6.78 -12.94 0.69
CA ASN A 315 5.36 -13.09 0.36
C ASN A 315 4.86 -11.95 -0.55
N GLY A 316 5.77 -11.29 -1.27
CA GLY A 316 5.48 -10.11 -2.10
C GLY A 316 5.27 -8.80 -1.33
N ASN A 317 5.25 -8.84 0.01
CA ASN A 317 5.25 -7.67 0.89
C ASN A 317 6.61 -7.54 1.62
N TYR A 318 6.85 -6.40 2.27
CA TYR A 318 7.96 -6.25 3.22
C TYR A 318 7.56 -6.74 4.62
N VAL A 319 8.54 -6.84 5.53
CA VAL A 319 8.28 -7.17 6.95
C VAL A 319 8.15 -5.91 7.81
N ALA A 320 7.75 -6.07 9.07
CA ALA A 320 7.63 -5.00 10.05
C ALA A 320 8.82 -4.03 10.11
N ALA A 321 10.07 -4.51 10.03
CA ALA A 321 11.25 -3.64 9.92
C ALA A 321 11.19 -2.73 8.67
N GLY A 322 10.71 -3.26 7.55
CA GLY A 322 10.45 -2.50 6.33
C GLY A 322 9.39 -1.41 6.49
N GLN A 323 8.38 -1.62 7.34
CA GLN A 323 7.38 -0.58 7.65
C GLN A 323 7.99 0.63 8.36
N TRP A 324 8.92 0.41 9.31
CA TRP A 324 9.67 1.50 9.95
C TRP A 324 10.43 2.32 8.90
N ARG A 325 11.15 1.64 8.00
CA ARG A 325 11.87 2.29 6.90
C ARG A 325 10.91 3.07 5.99
N ALA A 326 9.86 2.44 5.49
CA ALA A 326 8.92 3.05 4.55
C ALA A 326 8.27 4.31 5.13
N LEU A 327 7.77 4.25 6.37
CA LEU A 327 7.17 5.40 7.04
C LEU A 327 8.20 6.50 7.35
N GLY A 328 9.42 6.14 7.72
CA GLY A 328 10.45 7.12 8.05
C GLY A 328 11.23 7.66 6.86
N LEU A 329 10.99 7.14 5.65
CA LEU A 329 11.69 7.54 4.43
C LEU A 329 11.56 9.04 4.15
N ALA A 330 10.39 9.63 4.40
CA ALA A 330 10.15 11.07 4.28
C ALA A 330 11.16 11.89 5.09
N GLN A 331 11.38 11.52 6.35
CA GLN A 331 12.33 12.20 7.23
C GLN A 331 13.78 11.89 6.85
N ALA A 332 14.06 10.64 6.47
CA ALA A 332 15.41 10.18 6.11
C ALA A 332 15.95 10.86 4.85
N LEU A 333 15.07 11.20 3.92
CA LEU A 333 15.38 11.82 2.63
C LEU A 333 15.19 13.35 2.62
N HIS A 334 14.68 13.93 3.71
CA HIS A 334 14.46 15.36 3.83
C HIS A 334 15.75 16.16 3.59
N GLY A 335 15.72 17.08 2.62
CA GLY A 335 16.86 17.90 2.23
C GLY A 335 17.96 17.18 1.44
N LYS A 336 17.86 15.86 1.22
CA LYS A 336 18.82 15.07 0.44
C LYS A 336 18.45 14.97 -1.04
N ILE A 337 17.15 14.91 -1.31
CA ILE A 337 16.59 14.80 -2.66
C ILE A 337 15.43 15.79 -2.83
N SER A 338 15.07 16.09 -4.08
CA SER A 338 13.94 16.98 -4.40
C SER A 338 13.19 16.50 -5.65
N PRO A 339 12.56 15.32 -5.62
CA PRO A 339 11.76 14.81 -6.73
C PRO A 339 10.48 15.64 -6.92
N THR A 340 10.00 15.72 -8.16
CA THR A 340 8.72 16.33 -8.54
C THR A 340 7.60 15.31 -8.66
N GLN A 341 7.92 14.01 -8.70
CA GLN A 341 6.97 12.91 -8.79
C GLN A 341 7.60 11.60 -8.30
N VAL A 342 6.75 10.65 -7.92
CA VAL A 342 7.13 9.32 -7.46
C VAL A 342 6.62 8.26 -8.43
N TYR A 343 7.44 7.28 -8.73
CA TYR A 343 7.08 6.09 -9.50
C TYR A 343 7.40 4.80 -8.75
N SER A 344 6.65 3.76 -9.09
CA SER A 344 6.97 2.35 -8.86
C SER A 344 6.36 1.53 -10.00
N PHE A 345 6.52 0.21 -10.03
CA PHE A 345 5.72 -0.64 -10.92
C PHE A 345 4.40 -1.01 -10.24
N ASP A 346 3.44 -1.43 -11.06
CA ASP A 346 2.12 -1.84 -10.61
C ASP A 346 2.14 -2.96 -9.54
N PRO A 347 1.65 -2.72 -8.31
CA PRO A 347 1.67 -3.72 -7.23
C PRO A 347 0.77 -4.93 -7.50
N ALA A 348 -0.11 -4.86 -8.52
CA ALA A 348 -0.90 -6.00 -8.99
C ALA A 348 -0.06 -7.05 -9.75
N GLN A 349 1.17 -6.71 -10.14
CA GLN A 349 2.11 -7.67 -10.75
C GLN A 349 2.57 -8.74 -9.76
N ILE A 350 3.09 -9.85 -10.28
CA ILE A 350 3.42 -11.05 -9.49
C ILE A 350 4.90 -11.08 -9.14
N ALA A 351 5.20 -11.45 -7.90
CA ALA A 351 6.52 -11.86 -7.44
C ALA A 351 6.54 -13.36 -7.15
N GLN A 352 7.67 -13.99 -7.45
CA GLN A 352 8.05 -15.26 -6.85
C GLN A 352 8.61 -15.02 -5.45
N GLY A 353 8.22 -15.86 -4.50
CA GLY A 353 8.68 -15.79 -3.12
C GLY A 353 8.78 -17.17 -2.49
N SER A 354 8.68 -17.22 -1.16
CA SER A 354 8.68 -18.46 -0.39
C SER A 354 7.40 -19.26 -0.58
N VAL A 355 7.50 -20.56 -0.30
CA VAL A 355 6.37 -21.50 -0.38
C VAL A 355 5.60 -21.48 0.94
N ASP A 356 4.30 -21.24 0.91
CA ASP A 356 3.44 -21.40 2.09
C ASP A 356 3.09 -22.87 2.37
N SER A 357 2.33 -23.13 3.44
CA SER A 357 1.89 -24.49 3.79
C SER A 357 0.99 -25.17 2.74
N SER A 358 0.41 -24.40 1.82
CA SER A 358 -0.45 -24.87 0.74
C SER A 358 0.31 -25.04 -0.59
N GLY A 359 1.61 -24.80 -0.62
CA GLY A 359 2.45 -24.92 -1.80
C GLY A 359 2.47 -23.67 -2.70
N LYS A 360 1.87 -22.54 -2.27
CA LYS A 360 1.85 -21.28 -3.03
C LYS A 360 3.16 -20.53 -2.86
N PHE A 361 3.75 -20.07 -3.97
CA PHE A 361 4.98 -19.27 -3.98
C PHE A 361 4.91 -18.04 -4.91
N TYR A 362 3.72 -17.78 -5.46
CA TYR A 362 3.43 -16.57 -6.23
C TYR A 362 2.58 -15.63 -5.38
N TRP A 363 2.95 -14.35 -5.40
CA TRP A 363 2.35 -13.32 -4.55
C TRP A 363 2.15 -12.04 -5.34
N SER A 364 1.16 -11.21 -4.99
CA SER A 364 1.14 -9.83 -5.48
C SER A 364 2.38 -9.09 -4.97
N ASN A 365 3.02 -8.27 -5.80
CA ASN A 365 4.30 -7.65 -5.50
C ASN A 365 4.12 -6.20 -5.04
N VAL A 366 3.67 -6.04 -3.79
CA VAL A 366 3.28 -4.74 -3.23
C VAL A 366 4.45 -3.97 -2.61
N ALA A 367 5.52 -4.66 -2.20
CA ALA A 367 6.60 -4.08 -1.42
C ALA A 367 7.25 -2.84 -2.06
N PRO A 368 7.61 -2.84 -3.36
CA PRO A 368 8.29 -1.69 -3.98
C PRO A 368 7.43 -0.44 -3.98
N SER A 369 6.13 -0.58 -4.30
CA SER A 369 5.20 0.55 -4.32
C SER A 369 4.92 1.09 -2.92
N LEU A 370 4.68 0.19 -1.96
CA LEU A 370 4.40 0.60 -0.58
C LEU A 370 5.63 1.11 0.18
N THR A 371 6.83 0.98 -0.39
CA THR A 371 8.07 1.54 0.19
C THR A 371 8.12 3.06 0.03
N VAL A 372 7.77 3.56 -1.16
CA VAL A 372 7.87 5.00 -1.50
C VAL A 372 6.54 5.75 -1.37
N GLN A 373 5.41 5.04 -1.21
CA GLN A 373 4.10 5.65 -0.99
C GLN A 373 4.07 6.64 0.19
N PRO A 374 4.63 6.34 1.38
CA PRO A 374 4.61 7.30 2.49
C PRO A 374 5.43 8.58 2.19
N TYR A 375 6.51 8.47 1.41
CA TYR A 375 7.27 9.64 0.96
C TYR A 375 6.42 10.55 0.06
N ALA A 376 5.67 9.96 -0.90
CA ALA A 376 4.78 10.72 -1.77
C ALA A 376 3.69 11.44 -0.98
N ILE A 377 3.11 10.77 0.02
CA ILE A 377 2.11 11.35 0.94
C ILE A 377 2.71 12.54 1.72
N ALA A 378 3.87 12.35 2.34
CA ALA A 378 4.51 13.37 3.17
C ALA A 378 4.86 14.66 2.40
N ASN A 379 5.21 14.52 1.13
CA ASN A 379 5.66 15.61 0.28
C ASN A 379 4.60 16.08 -0.72
N ASN A 380 3.37 15.54 -0.63
CA ASN A 380 2.28 15.82 -1.55
C ASN A 380 2.67 15.70 -3.03
N LEU A 381 3.32 14.59 -3.39
CA LEU A 381 3.81 14.36 -4.74
C LEU A 381 2.84 13.46 -5.53
N PRO A 382 2.71 13.70 -6.85
CA PRO A 382 2.11 12.74 -7.78
C PRO A 382 2.73 11.35 -7.62
N TYR A 383 1.89 10.32 -7.48
CA TYR A 383 2.32 8.93 -7.46
C TYR A 383 1.84 8.22 -8.72
N LYS A 384 2.74 7.57 -9.45
CA LYS A 384 2.45 6.90 -10.73
C LYS A 384 2.97 5.46 -10.72
N LEU A 385 2.29 4.61 -11.50
CA LEU A 385 2.68 3.21 -11.67
C LEU A 385 3.13 2.95 -13.10
N VAL A 386 4.22 2.20 -13.24
CA VAL A 386 4.64 1.60 -14.51
C VAL A 386 3.83 0.34 -14.74
N THR A 387 3.03 0.35 -15.80
CA THR A 387 2.00 -0.68 -16.05
C THR A 387 2.14 -1.34 -17.41
N ASN A 388 2.98 -0.83 -18.31
CA ASN A 388 3.00 -1.25 -19.72
C ASN A 388 3.96 -2.41 -20.02
N PHE A 389 4.68 -2.92 -19.01
CA PHE A 389 5.51 -4.12 -19.10
C PHE A 389 5.56 -4.84 -17.76
N LEU A 390 5.82 -6.15 -17.80
CA LEU A 390 5.95 -6.97 -16.60
C LEU A 390 7.38 -6.92 -16.08
N ILE A 391 7.52 -6.72 -14.78
CA ILE A 391 8.83 -6.67 -14.13
C ILE A 391 9.58 -8.01 -14.20
N ALA A 392 8.83 -9.11 -14.28
CA ALA A 392 9.36 -10.46 -14.33
C ALA A 392 9.77 -10.92 -15.73
N ASP A 393 9.45 -10.16 -16.78
CA ASP A 393 9.84 -10.52 -18.15
C ASP A 393 11.34 -10.31 -18.37
N ALA A 394 11.95 -11.15 -19.21
CA ALA A 394 13.38 -11.07 -19.50
C ALA A 394 13.79 -9.73 -20.16
N ASN A 395 12.87 -9.06 -20.88
CA ASN A 395 13.11 -7.76 -21.49
C ASN A 395 12.84 -6.58 -20.54
N SER A 396 12.37 -6.82 -19.32
CA SER A 396 11.95 -5.77 -18.40
C SER A 396 13.04 -4.74 -18.08
N PRO A 397 14.34 -5.09 -18.03
CA PRO A 397 15.40 -4.09 -17.86
C PRO A 397 15.49 -3.10 -19.03
N GLN A 398 15.33 -3.60 -20.26
CA GLN A 398 15.32 -2.76 -21.46
C GLN A 398 14.07 -1.88 -21.48
N ALA A 399 12.90 -2.47 -21.22
CA ALA A 399 11.64 -1.73 -21.20
C ALA A 399 11.63 -0.64 -20.11
N ALA A 400 12.18 -0.92 -18.93
CA ALA A 400 12.37 0.06 -17.87
C ALA A 400 13.36 1.17 -18.27
N SER A 401 14.47 0.79 -18.92
CA SER A 401 15.44 1.77 -19.44
C SER A 401 14.79 2.72 -20.45
N ASP A 402 14.09 2.16 -21.44
CA ASP A 402 13.40 2.94 -22.48
C ASP A 402 12.34 3.86 -21.85
N PHE A 403 11.55 3.33 -20.91
CA PHE A 403 10.50 4.09 -20.23
C PHE A 403 11.06 5.31 -19.48
N PHE A 404 12.10 5.14 -18.68
CA PHE A 404 12.59 6.20 -17.79
C PHE A 404 13.60 7.15 -18.44
N PHE A 405 14.33 6.73 -19.48
CA PHE A 405 15.51 7.48 -19.95
C PHE A 405 15.43 7.94 -21.40
N THR A 406 14.41 7.52 -22.15
CA THR A 406 14.25 7.89 -23.56
C THR A 406 12.91 8.57 -23.85
N GLY A 407 12.79 9.25 -25.00
CA GLY A 407 11.55 9.83 -25.49
C GLY A 407 11.19 11.20 -24.91
N GLY A 408 12.07 11.81 -24.11
CA GLY A 408 11.90 13.17 -23.58
C GLY A 408 10.91 13.31 -22.42
N ARG A 409 10.17 12.26 -22.07
CA ARG A 409 9.08 12.27 -21.05
C ARG A 409 9.54 12.77 -19.69
N PHE A 410 10.78 12.48 -19.31
CA PHE A 410 11.34 12.85 -18.01
C PHE A 410 12.44 13.91 -18.10
N SER A 411 12.60 14.58 -19.25
CA SER A 411 13.50 15.72 -19.35
C SER A 411 13.04 16.86 -18.42
N ASN A 412 13.99 17.51 -17.75
CA ASN A 412 13.76 18.53 -16.74
C ASN A 412 12.95 18.05 -15.51
N GLN A 413 12.89 16.73 -15.27
CA GLN A 413 12.19 16.14 -14.13
C GLN A 413 13.18 15.55 -13.11
N ALA A 414 12.79 15.61 -11.84
CA ALA A 414 13.40 14.83 -10.78
C ALA A 414 12.39 13.76 -10.34
N VAL A 415 12.77 12.50 -10.31
CA VAL A 415 11.85 11.39 -10.02
C VAL A 415 12.41 10.56 -8.87
N LEU A 416 11.57 10.21 -7.90
CA LEU A 416 11.86 9.15 -6.93
C LEU A 416 11.25 7.85 -7.43
N LEU A 417 12.04 6.78 -7.49
CA LEU A 417 11.63 5.47 -7.96
C LEU A 417 11.81 4.43 -6.86
N GLY A 418 10.71 3.80 -6.45
CA GLY A 418 10.73 2.56 -5.66
C GLY A 418 10.79 1.36 -6.59
N TRP A 419 11.81 0.51 -6.49
CA TRP A 419 12.02 -0.57 -7.46
C TRP A 419 12.50 -1.89 -6.86
N GLN A 420 12.50 -2.95 -7.69
CA GLN A 420 13.04 -4.25 -7.30
C GLN A 420 14.57 -4.28 -7.35
N PHE A 421 15.22 -4.67 -6.26
CA PHE A 421 16.68 -4.52 -6.11
C PHE A 421 17.50 -5.24 -7.21
N THR A 422 17.04 -6.42 -7.67
CA THR A 422 17.69 -7.16 -8.76
C THR A 422 17.54 -6.46 -10.12
N GLN A 423 16.44 -5.75 -10.32
CA GLN A 423 16.12 -5.07 -11.57
C GLN A 423 16.87 -3.75 -11.73
N ILE A 424 17.29 -3.11 -10.63
CA ILE A 424 17.97 -1.81 -10.69
C ILE A 424 19.31 -1.93 -11.47
N PRO A 425 20.28 -2.80 -11.10
CA PRO A 425 21.53 -2.92 -11.85
C PRO A 425 21.31 -3.34 -13.31
N GLN A 426 20.31 -4.17 -13.58
CA GLN A 426 19.98 -4.63 -14.93
C GLN A 426 19.45 -3.49 -15.81
N THR A 427 18.57 -2.66 -15.25
CA THR A 427 18.03 -1.47 -15.93
C THR A 427 19.14 -0.47 -16.23
N VAL A 428 20.05 -0.23 -15.27
CA VAL A 428 21.22 0.64 -15.49
C VAL A 428 22.17 0.04 -16.54
N SER A 429 22.35 -1.27 -16.56
CA SER A 429 23.19 -1.94 -17.57
C SER A 429 22.59 -1.79 -18.97
N ALA A 430 21.27 -1.95 -19.13
CA ALA A 430 20.58 -1.71 -20.39
C ALA A 430 20.73 -0.24 -20.84
N LEU A 431 20.62 0.71 -19.91
CA LEU A 431 20.88 2.11 -20.18
C LEU A 431 22.31 2.35 -20.66
N LEU A 432 23.33 1.86 -19.96
CA LEU A 432 24.74 2.03 -20.39
C LEU A 432 25.04 1.36 -21.73
N ALA A 433 24.42 0.21 -22.01
CA ALA A 433 24.52 -0.45 -23.31
C ALA A 433 24.00 0.46 -24.44
N SER A 434 22.92 1.20 -24.21
CA SER A 434 22.41 2.17 -25.20
C SER A 434 23.41 3.29 -25.51
N TYR A 435 24.33 3.59 -24.58
CA TYR A 435 25.40 4.58 -24.74
C TYR A 435 26.65 4.03 -25.44
N ASN A 436 26.67 2.76 -25.85
CA ASN A 436 27.88 2.05 -26.30
C ASN A 436 29.03 2.12 -25.27
N TYR A 437 28.69 2.14 -23.99
CA TYR A 437 29.66 2.25 -22.90
C TYR A 437 30.42 0.92 -22.71
N ASN A 438 31.75 0.97 -22.81
CA ASN A 438 32.65 -0.19 -22.71
C ASN A 438 33.52 -0.17 -21.42
N GLY A 439 33.16 0.66 -20.44
CA GLY A 439 33.89 0.75 -19.17
C GLY A 439 33.51 -0.35 -18.17
N PRO A 440 33.86 -0.19 -16.88
CA PRO A 440 33.56 -1.18 -15.84
C PRO A 440 32.06 -1.51 -15.74
N PRO A 441 31.71 -2.78 -15.45
CA PRO A 441 30.32 -3.19 -15.33
C PRO A 441 29.61 -2.49 -14.16
N VAL A 442 28.29 -2.37 -14.25
CA VAL A 442 27.45 -1.89 -13.15
C VAL A 442 27.63 -2.83 -11.95
N PRO A 443 27.97 -2.31 -10.76
CA PRO A 443 28.12 -3.16 -9.58
C PRO A 443 26.79 -3.81 -9.22
N ALA A 444 26.84 -5.03 -8.67
CA ALA A 444 25.66 -5.65 -8.11
C ALA A 444 25.16 -4.84 -6.90
N TRP A 445 23.85 -4.66 -6.78
CA TRP A 445 23.24 -4.11 -5.57
C TRP A 445 23.24 -5.20 -4.50
N SER A 446 23.96 -4.98 -3.39
CA SER A 446 24.04 -5.97 -2.31
C SER A 446 22.65 -6.32 -1.75
N ALA A 447 22.36 -7.60 -1.58
CA ALA A 447 21.08 -8.06 -1.02
C ALA A 447 20.81 -7.47 0.38
N THR A 448 21.85 -7.14 1.15
CA THR A 448 21.76 -6.53 2.49
C THR A 448 21.83 -5.01 2.51
N ASP A 449 22.11 -4.36 1.37
CA ASP A 449 22.17 -2.91 1.27
C ASP A 449 20.79 -2.35 0.99
N TYR A 450 20.13 -1.86 2.03
CA TYR A 450 18.86 -1.13 1.96
C TYR A 450 18.99 0.36 2.25
N ASP A 451 20.21 0.87 2.33
CA ASP A 451 20.49 2.24 2.73
C ASP A 451 20.86 3.11 1.53
N SER A 452 21.54 2.54 0.53
CA SER A 452 21.96 3.27 -0.66
C SER A 452 20.80 3.84 -1.47
N ILE A 453 21.04 5.01 -2.04
CA ILE A 453 20.19 5.62 -3.08
C ILE A 453 21.03 5.70 -4.34
N TRP A 454 20.59 5.03 -5.40
CA TRP A 454 21.24 5.18 -6.69
C TRP A 454 20.71 6.42 -7.38
N THR A 455 21.61 7.31 -7.77
CA THR A 455 21.29 8.55 -8.46
C THR A 455 21.76 8.46 -9.89
N LEU A 456 20.82 8.58 -10.83
CA LEU A 456 21.09 8.73 -12.25
C LEU A 456 20.82 10.17 -12.65
N ARG A 457 21.78 10.81 -13.29
CA ARG A 457 21.69 12.21 -13.72
C ARG A 457 22.04 12.35 -15.19
N PHE A 458 21.18 13.05 -15.92
CA PHE A 458 21.38 13.46 -17.29
C PHE A 458 21.62 14.96 -17.33
N ASP A 459 22.68 15.41 -17.97
CA ASP A 459 22.93 16.84 -18.18
C ASP A 459 22.15 17.41 -19.37
N ALA A 460 22.40 18.67 -19.72
CA ALA A 460 21.74 19.36 -20.83
C ALA A 460 22.07 18.78 -22.21
N ARG A 461 23.11 17.92 -22.31
CA ARG A 461 23.55 17.25 -23.53
C ARG A 461 23.21 15.77 -23.53
N GLY A 462 22.55 15.27 -22.47
CA GLY A 462 22.24 13.86 -22.30
C GLY A 462 23.43 13.02 -21.85
N ASN A 463 24.52 13.61 -21.36
CA ASN A 463 25.58 12.84 -20.72
C ASN A 463 25.06 12.26 -19.40
N LEU A 464 25.42 11.01 -19.13
CA LEU A 464 24.91 10.24 -18.01
C LEU A 464 25.96 10.15 -16.89
N THR A 465 25.50 10.32 -15.65
CA THR A 465 26.24 9.90 -14.44
C THR A 465 25.36 9.00 -13.59
N VAL A 466 25.89 7.87 -13.15
CA VAL A 466 25.26 6.92 -12.22
C VAL A 466 26.15 6.76 -11.00
N ASN A 467 25.61 6.97 -9.80
CA ASN A 467 26.38 6.79 -8.55
C ASN A 467 25.48 6.39 -7.38
N ASN A 468 26.08 5.99 -6.26
CA ASN A 468 25.42 5.73 -4.98
C ASN A 468 25.96 6.62 -3.85
N LEU A 469 26.26 7.90 -4.14
CA LEU A 469 26.84 8.81 -3.15
C LEU A 469 25.82 9.27 -2.09
N LEU A 470 24.54 9.01 -2.31
CA LEU A 470 23.46 9.30 -1.37
C LEU A 470 22.99 8.02 -0.67
N CYS A 471 22.47 8.18 0.54
CA CYS A 471 21.83 7.12 1.30
C CYS A 471 20.70 7.67 2.19
N GLU A 472 19.78 6.79 2.55
CA GLU A 472 18.71 7.05 3.52
C GLU A 472 19.29 7.45 4.88
N GLY A 473 20.42 6.85 5.27
CA GLY A 473 21.05 7.00 6.57
C GLY A 473 20.33 6.20 7.66
N ILE A 474 19.62 5.12 7.31
CA ILE A 474 18.86 4.29 8.24
C ILE A 474 19.66 3.02 8.54
N ASN A 475 19.91 2.75 9.82
CA ASN A 475 20.57 1.51 10.24
C ASN A 475 19.58 0.33 10.23
N SER A 476 19.52 -0.39 9.09
CA SER A 476 18.61 -1.55 8.91
C SER A 476 18.70 -2.57 10.04
N ALA A 477 19.92 -2.89 10.48
CA ALA A 477 20.17 -3.94 11.45
C ALA A 477 19.69 -3.58 12.87
N ALA A 478 19.44 -2.29 13.12
CA ALA A 478 18.92 -1.78 14.39
C ALA A 478 17.41 -1.50 14.35
N LEU A 479 16.72 -1.75 13.22
CA LEU A 479 15.28 -1.57 13.13
C LEU A 479 14.54 -2.60 14.01
N PRO A 480 13.45 -2.21 14.68
CA PRO A 480 12.65 -3.15 15.44
C PRO A 480 12.06 -4.25 14.55
N THR A 481 11.97 -5.47 15.10
CA THR A 481 11.38 -6.62 14.42
C THR A 481 9.85 -6.60 14.41
N THR A 482 9.23 -5.85 15.34
CA THR A 482 7.78 -5.61 15.39
C THR A 482 7.41 -4.34 14.63
N ALA A 483 6.18 -4.27 14.12
CA ALA A 483 5.72 -3.10 13.38
C ALA A 483 5.61 -1.87 14.31
N PRO A 484 5.79 -0.64 13.79
CA PRO A 484 5.56 0.56 14.58
C PRO A 484 4.15 0.59 15.15
N GLN A 485 4.02 1.02 16.40
CA GLN A 485 2.76 1.10 17.12
C GLN A 485 2.19 2.52 17.01
N PHE A 486 0.88 2.61 16.78
CA PHE A 486 0.14 3.87 16.65
C PHE A 486 -1.13 3.84 17.48
#